data_AF-A0A9W9B148-F1
#
_entry.id   AF-A0A9W9B148-F1
#
_cell.length_a   1.000
_cell.length_b   1.000
_cell.length_c   1.000
_cell.angle_alpha   90.00
_cell.angle_beta   90.00
_cell.angle_gamma   90.00
#
_symmetry.space_group_name_H-M   'P 1'
#
loop_
_entity.id
_entity.type
_entity.pdbx_description
1 polymer ?
#
loop_
_entity_poly.entity_id
_entity_poly.type
_entity_poly.pdbx_seq_one_letter_code
_entity_poly.pdbx_strand_id
1 'polypeptide(L)'
;MYNGPLPFVFEDRTGQLYGSDFDDMYDRMFYRVARDPQRTATMVYNMGRRASRHRDSLPFNSRPIAILDFKPDQSLGNICYASNGNVAVPMSRYLRRTSMFGGSLSRKFTGSDGREYRWSHRSIQGQEWTCTTGPENFLVAHFDLKAADVPAYDVSGNTLTIFEQFIHISVEILASLTIMRHIAQHNL
;
A
#
# COMPACT_ATOMS: atom_id res chain seq x y z
N MET A 1 -6.63 -26.19 -9.47
CA MET A 1 -7.46 -25.09 -8.93
C MET A 1 -7.08 -24.93 -7.47
N TYR A 2 -6.71 -23.72 -7.03
CA TYR A 2 -6.42 -23.46 -5.62
C TYR A 2 -7.71 -23.58 -4.82
N ASN A 3 -7.79 -24.52 -3.89
CA ASN A 3 -8.97 -24.80 -3.06
C ASN A 3 -8.97 -23.99 -1.74
N GLY A 4 -8.12 -22.97 -1.66
CA GLY A 4 -8.02 -22.11 -0.49
C GLY A 4 -8.93 -20.87 -0.57
N PRO A 5 -9.04 -20.15 0.55
CA PRO A 5 -9.80 -18.90 0.63
C PRO A 5 -9.45 -17.90 -0.48
N LEU A 6 -10.43 -17.13 -0.95
CA LEU A 6 -10.28 -16.21 -2.08
C LEU A 6 -9.51 -14.94 -1.63
N PRO A 7 -8.37 -14.62 -2.27
CA PRO A 7 -7.59 -13.44 -1.90
C PRO A 7 -8.39 -12.16 -2.14
N PHE A 8 -8.00 -11.08 -1.45
CA PHE A 8 -8.49 -9.74 -1.70
C PHE A 8 -7.70 -9.12 -2.84
N VAL A 9 -8.39 -8.72 -3.90
CA VAL A 9 -7.77 -8.16 -5.10
C VAL A 9 -8.28 -6.75 -5.25
N PHE A 10 -7.48 -5.79 -4.81
CA PHE A 10 -7.81 -4.38 -4.87
C PHE A 10 -7.37 -3.80 -6.22
N GLU A 11 -8.33 -3.34 -7.00
CA GLU A 11 -8.06 -2.61 -8.25
C GLU A 11 -7.64 -1.18 -7.93
N ASP A 12 -6.43 -0.81 -8.35
CA ASP A 12 -5.96 0.57 -8.31
C ASP A 12 -6.65 1.33 -9.45
N ARG A 13 -7.51 2.30 -9.11
CA ARG A 13 -8.32 2.96 -10.13
C ARG A 13 -7.54 3.90 -11.04
N THR A 14 -6.53 4.58 -10.54
CA THR A 14 -5.83 5.64 -11.30
C THR A 14 -4.37 5.31 -11.62
N GLY A 15 -3.77 4.38 -10.89
CA GLY A 15 -2.33 4.10 -10.95
C GLY A 15 -1.48 5.15 -10.21
N GLN A 16 -2.08 6.28 -9.79
CA GLN A 16 -1.37 7.38 -9.16
C GLN A 16 -0.98 7.03 -7.73
N LEU A 17 0.29 7.27 -7.39
CA LEU A 17 0.83 6.94 -6.08
C LEU A 17 0.12 7.68 -4.92
N TYR A 18 -0.25 8.94 -5.13
CA TYR A 18 -0.75 9.82 -4.08
C TYR A 18 -2.25 10.13 -4.16
N GLY A 19 -2.99 9.43 -5.01
CA GLY A 19 -4.34 9.85 -5.38
C GLY A 19 -5.13 8.77 -6.09
N SER A 20 -5.33 7.63 -5.42
CA SER A 20 -6.07 6.52 -6.00
C SER A 20 -7.00 5.82 -5.02
N ASP A 21 -8.04 5.22 -5.57
CA ASP A 21 -8.92 4.28 -4.88
C ASP A 21 -8.44 2.86 -5.13
N PHE A 22 -8.58 2.03 -4.10
CA PHE A 22 -8.27 0.61 -4.08
C PHE A 22 -9.53 -0.13 -3.68
N ASP A 23 -10.24 -0.64 -4.67
CA ASP A 23 -11.54 -1.31 -4.48
C ASP A 23 -11.37 -2.82 -4.68
N ASP A 24 -11.76 -3.64 -3.71
CA ASP A 24 -11.75 -5.10 -3.87
C ASP A 24 -12.69 -5.53 -5.00
N MET A 25 -12.23 -6.42 -5.88
CA MET A 25 -13.01 -6.94 -7.02
C MET A 25 -14.32 -7.60 -6.60
N TYR A 26 -14.41 -8.11 -5.36
CA TYR A 26 -15.60 -8.77 -4.81
C TYR A 26 -16.40 -7.88 -3.85
N ASP A 27 -16.18 -6.56 -3.89
CA ASP A 27 -16.91 -5.56 -3.09
C ASP A 27 -16.81 -5.76 -1.57
N ARG A 28 -15.76 -6.41 -1.08
CA ARG A 28 -15.60 -6.68 0.36
C ARG A 28 -14.96 -5.54 1.12
N MET A 29 -14.12 -4.73 0.48
CA MET A 29 -13.30 -3.71 1.16
C MET A 29 -12.84 -2.62 0.20
N PHE A 30 -12.78 -1.38 0.69
CA PHE A 30 -12.54 -0.18 -0.13
C PHE A 30 -11.65 0.81 0.60
N TYR A 31 -10.53 1.16 -0.04
CA TYR A 31 -9.57 2.13 0.49
C TYR A 31 -9.35 3.29 -0.47
N ARG A 32 -8.98 4.44 0.08
CA ARG A 32 -8.51 5.59 -0.68
C ARG A 32 -7.17 6.07 -0.17
N VAL A 33 -6.24 6.32 -1.08
CA VAL A 33 -4.98 7.03 -0.85
C VAL A 33 -5.12 8.43 -1.44
N ALA A 34 -4.95 9.46 -0.60
CA ALA A 34 -5.02 10.85 -1.05
C ALA A 34 -3.96 11.71 -0.36
N ARG A 35 -3.25 12.51 -1.14
CA ARG A 35 -2.30 13.51 -0.63
C ARG A 35 -2.97 14.86 -0.45
N ASP A 36 -2.63 15.51 0.66
CA ASP A 36 -3.01 16.89 0.92
C ASP A 36 -2.42 17.80 -0.18
N PRO A 37 -3.22 18.60 -0.89
CA PRO A 37 -2.71 19.49 -1.94
C PRO A 37 -1.71 20.54 -1.43
N GLN A 38 -1.76 20.90 -0.15
CA GLN A 38 -0.93 21.95 0.46
C GLN A 38 0.27 21.39 1.21
N ARG A 39 0.33 20.07 1.43
CA ARG A 39 1.37 19.41 2.23
C ARG A 39 1.88 18.16 1.53
N THR A 40 2.99 17.64 2.00
CA THR A 40 3.54 16.36 1.52
C THR A 40 2.91 15.16 2.22
N ALA A 41 1.94 15.35 3.11
CA ALA A 41 1.22 14.29 3.81
C ALA A 41 0.30 13.50 2.87
N THR A 42 0.45 12.18 2.85
CA THR A 42 -0.44 11.24 2.15
C THR A 42 -1.25 10.46 3.17
N MET A 43 -2.56 10.38 2.98
CA MET A 43 -3.49 9.79 3.94
C MET A 43 -4.16 8.56 3.32
N VAL A 44 -4.39 7.55 4.16
CA VAL A 44 -5.18 6.36 3.80
C VAL A 44 -6.51 6.42 4.54
N TYR A 45 -7.60 6.19 3.81
CA TYR A 45 -8.96 6.17 4.34
C TYR A 45 -9.60 4.81 4.09
N ASN A 46 -10.36 4.31 5.07
CA ASN A 46 -11.36 3.28 4.82
C ASN A 46 -12.63 3.96 4.33
N MET A 47 -13.06 3.61 3.13
CA MET A 47 -14.21 4.27 2.48
C MET A 47 -15.54 3.60 2.85
N GLY A 48 -15.52 2.34 3.31
CA GLY A 48 -16.72 1.56 3.64
C GLY A 48 -17.65 1.24 2.45
N ARG A 49 -17.41 1.86 1.29
CA ARG A 49 -18.16 1.69 0.04
C ARG A 49 -17.24 1.92 -1.14
N ARG A 50 -17.55 1.29 -2.27
CA ARG A 50 -16.86 1.51 -3.55
C ARG A 50 -16.93 2.98 -3.94
N ALA A 51 -15.84 3.52 -4.47
CA ALA A 51 -15.87 4.86 -5.03
C ALA A 51 -16.86 4.93 -6.21
N SER A 52 -17.67 5.99 -6.25
CA SER A 52 -18.61 6.22 -7.34
C SER A 52 -17.87 6.80 -8.57
N ARG A 53 -18.40 6.56 -9.78
CA ARG A 53 -17.84 7.11 -11.04
C ARG A 53 -17.79 8.65 -11.03
N HIS A 54 -18.71 9.29 -10.33
CA HIS A 54 -18.61 10.71 -10.02
C HIS A 54 -17.73 10.84 -8.78
N ARG A 55 -16.45 11.10 -9.02
CA ARG A 55 -15.44 11.35 -7.99
C ARG A 55 -16.07 12.24 -6.92
N ASP A 56 -16.23 11.72 -5.70
CA ASP A 56 -16.59 12.53 -4.55
C ASP A 56 -15.44 13.55 -4.39
N SER A 57 -15.59 14.71 -5.02
CA SER A 57 -14.76 15.92 -4.87
C SER A 57 -15.05 16.63 -3.55
N LEU A 58 -15.96 16.04 -2.75
CA LEU A 58 -16.29 16.50 -1.43
C LEU A 58 -15.11 16.23 -0.48
N PRO A 59 -14.83 17.14 0.46
CA PRO A 59 -13.84 16.89 1.50
C PRO A 59 -14.16 15.58 2.22
N PHE A 60 -13.12 14.79 2.49
CA PHE A 60 -13.26 13.52 3.17
C PHE A 60 -13.76 13.77 4.59
N ASN A 61 -15.06 13.55 4.82
CA ASN A 61 -15.64 13.60 6.16
C ASN A 61 -15.15 12.44 7.05
N SER A 62 -14.51 11.42 6.44
CA SER A 62 -13.89 10.31 7.16
C SER A 62 -12.53 10.71 7.72
N ARG A 63 -12.27 10.34 8.97
CA ARG A 63 -10.93 10.46 9.56
C ARG A 63 -9.97 9.48 8.87
N PRO A 64 -8.73 9.88 8.57
CA PRO A 64 -7.75 8.96 8.00
C PRO A 64 -7.41 7.85 9.00
N ILE A 65 -7.20 6.64 8.49
CA ILE A 65 -6.80 5.46 9.27
C ILE A 65 -5.28 5.27 9.29
N ALA A 66 -4.57 5.87 8.33
CA ALA A 66 -3.12 6.01 8.36
C ALA A 66 -2.71 7.37 7.76
N ILE A 67 -1.63 7.95 8.28
CA ILE A 67 -1.05 9.20 7.78
C ILE A 67 0.44 8.95 7.50
N LEU A 68 0.85 9.27 6.28
CA LEU A 68 2.21 9.18 5.76
C LEU A 68 2.75 10.60 5.55
N ASP A 69 3.38 11.15 6.58
CA ASP A 69 3.91 12.51 6.57
C ASP A 69 5.33 12.51 6.00
N PHE A 70 5.43 12.64 4.66
CA PHE A 70 6.71 12.86 3.99
C PHE A 70 7.18 14.30 4.22
N LYS A 71 8.49 14.53 4.22
CA LYS A 71 9.03 15.89 4.37
C LYS A 71 8.84 16.71 3.08
N PRO A 72 8.97 18.05 3.14
CA PRO A 72 8.86 18.92 1.97
C PRO A 72 9.81 18.56 0.82
N ASP A 73 11.00 18.04 1.15
CA ASP A 73 12.02 17.56 0.20
C ASP A 73 11.73 16.15 -0.35
N GLN A 74 10.54 15.60 -0.10
CA GLN A 74 10.15 14.22 -0.40
C GLN A 74 10.98 13.16 0.33
N SER A 75 11.80 13.53 1.34
CA SER A 75 12.44 12.51 2.17
C SER A 75 11.43 11.87 3.13
N LEU A 76 11.82 10.70 3.65
CA LEU A 76 11.01 9.97 4.62
C LEU A 76 10.83 10.79 5.91
N GLY A 77 9.57 11.00 6.30
CA GLY A 77 9.20 11.57 7.60
C GLY A 77 8.59 10.51 8.51
N ASN A 78 7.35 10.71 8.93
CA ASN A 78 6.69 9.87 9.94
C ASN A 78 5.45 9.16 9.39
N ILE A 79 5.15 8.00 9.95
CA ILE A 79 3.89 7.29 9.77
C ILE A 79 3.16 7.20 11.11
N CYS A 80 1.83 7.33 11.09
CA CYS A 80 0.98 6.97 12.22
C CYS A 80 -0.30 6.28 11.76
N TYR A 81 -0.91 5.52 12.68
CA TYR A 81 -2.15 4.79 12.44
C TYR A 81 -3.21 5.21 13.47
N ALA A 82 -4.47 5.31 13.06
CA ALA A 82 -5.55 5.65 13.99
C ALA A 82 -5.69 4.60 15.11
N SER A 83 -5.44 3.32 14.79
CA SER A 83 -5.51 2.18 15.72
C SER A 83 -4.52 2.25 16.88
N ASN A 84 -3.39 2.95 16.72
CA ASN A 84 -2.38 3.09 17.76
C ASN A 84 -2.44 4.44 18.50
N GLY A 85 -3.55 5.18 18.37
CA GLY A 85 -3.70 6.51 18.95
C GLY A 85 -2.95 7.61 18.18
N ASN A 86 -2.62 7.38 16.91
CA ASN A 86 -1.84 8.29 16.06
C ASN A 86 -0.42 8.55 16.59
N VAL A 87 0.19 7.56 17.23
CA VAL A 87 1.59 7.64 17.66
C VAL A 87 2.48 7.64 16.42
N ALA A 88 3.18 8.76 16.21
CA ALA A 88 4.08 8.95 15.09
C ALA A 88 5.36 8.11 15.25
N VAL A 89 5.71 7.40 14.18
CA VAL A 89 6.94 6.60 14.08
C VAL A 89 7.72 7.04 12.84
N PRO A 90 9.04 7.29 12.93
CA PRO A 90 9.84 7.57 11.76
C PRO A 90 9.73 6.45 10.74
N MET A 91 9.43 6.76 9.47
CA MET A 91 9.26 5.77 8.40
C MET A 91 10.55 4.95 8.19
N SER A 92 11.72 5.53 8.46
CA SER A 92 13.01 4.82 8.41
C SER A 92 13.16 3.74 9.50
N ARG A 93 12.50 3.94 10.65
CA ARG A 93 12.43 2.95 11.75
C ARG A 93 11.33 1.93 11.51
N TYR A 94 10.22 2.35 10.92
CA TYR A 94 9.10 1.48 10.57
C TYR A 94 9.45 0.53 9.41
N LEU A 95 9.99 1.05 8.30
CA LEU A 95 10.46 0.31 7.12
C LEU A 95 11.99 0.32 7.05
N ARG A 96 12.59 -0.69 7.70
CA ARG A 96 14.04 -0.84 7.80
C ARG A 96 14.59 -1.55 6.57
N ARG A 97 15.76 -1.14 6.10
CA ARG A 97 16.48 -1.86 5.04
C ARG A 97 16.79 -3.29 5.52
N THR A 98 16.65 -4.27 4.64
CA THR A 98 16.93 -5.68 4.95
C THR A 98 18.42 -5.99 4.99
N SER A 99 19.22 -5.21 4.26
CA SER A 99 20.67 -5.25 4.26
C SER A 99 21.24 -3.84 4.15
N MET A 100 22.38 -3.60 4.82
CA MET A 100 23.11 -2.33 4.74
C MET A 100 23.80 -2.13 3.38
N PHE A 101 24.13 -3.23 2.68
CA PHE A 101 24.81 -3.24 1.38
C PHE A 101 23.90 -3.66 0.23
N GLY A 102 22.62 -3.91 0.52
CA GLY A 102 21.61 -4.27 -0.49
C GLY A 102 20.90 -3.04 -1.07
N GLY A 103 20.15 -3.26 -2.16
CA GLY A 103 19.33 -2.21 -2.77
C GLY A 103 18.27 -1.66 -1.80
N SER A 104 17.96 -0.36 -1.90
CA SER A 104 17.04 0.32 -0.99
C SER A 104 15.57 -0.12 -1.13
N LEU A 105 15.25 -0.86 -2.21
CA LEU A 105 13.92 -1.36 -2.55
C LEU A 105 13.63 -2.76 -1.95
N SER A 106 14.42 -3.18 -0.96
CA SER A 106 14.10 -4.30 -0.07
C SER A 106 14.06 -3.81 1.37
N ARG A 107 12.86 -3.77 1.95
CA ARG A 107 12.63 -3.25 3.30
C ARG A 107 11.62 -4.08 4.07
N LYS A 108 11.78 -4.10 5.38
CA LYS A 108 10.94 -4.88 6.31
C LYS A 108 10.28 -4.01 7.35
N PHE A 109 9.07 -4.40 7.74
CA PHE A 109 8.28 -3.79 8.79
C PHE A 109 7.71 -4.86 9.73
N THR A 110 7.29 -4.44 10.92
CA THR A 110 6.57 -5.28 11.87
C THR A 110 5.10 -4.90 11.83
N GLY A 111 4.22 -5.86 11.55
CA GLY A 111 2.77 -5.67 11.54
C GLY A 111 2.21 -5.53 12.95
N SER A 112 0.96 -5.10 13.09
CA SER A 112 0.27 -5.04 14.39
C SER A 112 0.12 -6.41 15.07
N ASP A 113 0.18 -7.50 14.31
CA ASP A 113 0.20 -8.87 14.81
C ASP A 113 1.57 -9.34 15.36
N GLY A 114 2.55 -8.43 15.40
CA GLY A 114 3.90 -8.68 15.91
C GLY A 114 4.81 -9.46 14.96
N ARG A 115 4.34 -9.80 13.75
CA ARG A 115 5.13 -10.54 12.75
C ARG A 115 5.92 -9.60 11.86
N GLU A 116 7.02 -10.10 11.31
CA GLU A 116 7.85 -9.37 10.37
C GLU A 116 7.43 -9.67 8.92
N TYR A 117 7.34 -8.60 8.13
CA TYR A 117 6.98 -8.62 6.73
C TYR A 117 8.04 -7.89 5.91
N ARG A 118 8.26 -8.31 4.67
CA ARG A 118 9.28 -7.74 3.79
C ARG A 118 8.72 -7.46 2.41
N TRP A 119 8.89 -6.24 1.95
CA TRP A 119 8.71 -5.85 0.56
C TRP A 119 10.01 -6.01 -0.22
N SER A 120 9.89 -6.51 -1.44
CA SER A 120 10.96 -6.59 -2.43
C SER A 120 10.44 -6.14 -3.80
N HIS A 121 11.20 -5.26 -4.46
CA HIS A 121 10.87 -4.79 -5.80
C HIS A 121 11.31 -5.79 -6.87
N ARG A 122 10.38 -6.22 -7.73
CA ARG A 122 10.61 -7.09 -8.89
C ARG A 122 11.41 -8.36 -8.58
N SER A 123 11.22 -8.92 -7.37
CA SER A 123 11.84 -10.19 -6.99
C SER A 123 11.19 -11.41 -7.65
N ILE A 124 9.94 -11.28 -8.10
CA ILE A 124 9.18 -12.31 -8.80
C ILE A 124 8.74 -11.74 -10.15
N GLN A 125 8.87 -12.52 -11.21
CA GLN A 125 8.46 -12.10 -12.56
C GLN A 125 6.97 -11.77 -12.59
N GLY A 126 6.63 -10.62 -13.19
CA GLY A 126 5.24 -10.15 -13.29
C GLY A 126 4.75 -9.34 -12.09
N GLN A 127 5.42 -9.43 -10.94
CA GLN A 127 5.07 -8.66 -9.74
C GLN A 127 6.00 -7.45 -9.60
N GLU A 128 5.44 -6.25 -9.52
CA GLU A 128 6.27 -5.06 -9.28
C GLU A 128 6.75 -5.03 -7.83
N TRP A 129 5.88 -5.37 -6.89
CA TRP A 129 6.22 -5.50 -5.48
C TRP A 129 5.72 -6.82 -4.92
N THR A 130 6.58 -7.52 -4.20
CA THR A 130 6.22 -8.74 -3.48
C THR A 130 6.39 -8.52 -1.98
N CYS A 131 5.35 -8.80 -1.20
CA CYS A 131 5.39 -8.85 0.25
C CYS A 131 5.44 -10.29 0.73
N THR A 132 6.43 -10.64 1.56
CA THR A 132 6.53 -11.96 2.17
C THR A 132 6.64 -11.87 3.68
N THR A 133 6.36 -12.96 4.38
CA THR A 133 6.79 -13.11 5.78
C THR A 133 8.32 -13.07 5.84
N GLY A 134 8.88 -12.49 6.91
CA GLY A 134 10.31 -12.27 7.09
C GLY A 134 11.16 -13.56 7.15
N PRO A 135 10.83 -14.53 8.02
CA PRO A 135 11.66 -15.74 8.19
C PRO A 135 11.37 -16.86 7.16
N GLU A 136 10.11 -17.03 6.75
CA GLU A 136 9.66 -18.20 5.98
C GLU A 136 9.38 -17.89 4.50
N ASN A 137 9.40 -16.60 4.12
CA ASN A 137 9.14 -16.13 2.76
C ASN A 137 7.76 -16.54 2.20
N PHE A 138 6.77 -16.78 3.06
CA PHE A 138 5.40 -17.02 2.60
C PHE A 138 4.83 -15.76 1.96
N LEU A 139 4.14 -15.92 0.83
CA LEU A 139 3.56 -14.80 0.10
C LEU A 139 2.40 -14.20 0.89
N VAL A 140 2.46 -12.89 1.12
CA VAL A 140 1.50 -12.14 1.94
C VAL A 140 0.64 -11.24 1.06
N ALA A 141 1.29 -10.51 0.17
CA ALA A 141 0.66 -9.62 -0.79
C ALA A 141 1.58 -9.41 -1.99
N HIS A 142 1.04 -8.94 -3.10
CA HIS A 142 1.83 -8.43 -4.22
C HIS A 142 1.09 -7.31 -4.94
N PHE A 143 1.85 -6.41 -5.55
CA PHE A 143 1.34 -5.36 -6.43
C PHE A 143 1.83 -5.60 -7.84
N ASP A 144 0.88 -5.69 -8.77
CA ASP A 144 1.14 -5.99 -10.16
C ASP A 144 0.78 -4.79 -11.02
N LEU A 145 1.64 -4.48 -11.99
CA LEU A 145 1.32 -3.51 -13.02
C LEU A 145 0.52 -4.18 -14.12
N LYS A 146 -0.46 -3.46 -14.66
CA LYS A 146 -1.10 -3.85 -15.90
C LYS A 146 -0.03 -4.05 -16.98
N ALA A 147 -0.13 -5.15 -17.73
CA ALA A 147 0.72 -5.37 -18.89
C ALA A 147 0.54 -4.22 -19.92
N ALA A 148 1.62 -3.85 -20.61
CA ALA A 148 1.63 -2.69 -21.50
C ALA A 148 0.71 -2.87 -22.72
N ASP A 149 0.47 -4.11 -23.12
CA ASP A 149 -0.31 -4.54 -24.28
C ASP A 149 -1.81 -4.76 -23.98
N VAL A 150 -2.21 -4.78 -22.71
CA VAL A 150 -3.61 -4.98 -22.32
C VAL A 150 -4.32 -3.64 -22.18
N PRO A 151 -5.47 -3.41 -22.85
CA PRO A 151 -6.25 -2.19 -22.65
C PRO A 151 -6.83 -2.13 -21.23
N ALA A 152 -6.81 -0.95 -20.62
CA ALA A 152 -7.54 -0.70 -19.37
C ALA A 152 -8.78 0.13 -19.68
N TYR A 153 -9.91 -0.26 -19.11
CA TYR A 153 -11.18 0.45 -19.24
C TYR A 153 -11.58 0.94 -17.85
N ASP A 154 -11.81 2.24 -17.70
CA ASP A 154 -12.24 2.93 -16.46
C ASP A 154 -11.29 2.87 -15.25
N VAL A 155 -10.32 1.94 -15.19
CA VAL A 155 -9.33 1.78 -14.12
C VAL A 155 -7.89 1.66 -14.66
N SER A 156 -6.87 1.69 -13.80
CA SER A 156 -5.47 1.57 -14.25
C SER A 156 -5.08 0.17 -14.70
N GLY A 157 -5.81 -0.85 -14.21
CA GLY A 157 -5.50 -2.27 -14.36
C GLY A 157 -4.37 -2.77 -13.46
N ASN A 158 -3.78 -1.90 -12.63
CA ASN A 158 -2.87 -2.35 -11.58
C ASN A 158 -3.67 -2.93 -10.42
N THR A 159 -3.11 -3.93 -9.74
CA THR A 159 -3.80 -4.62 -8.65
C THR A 159 -2.90 -4.82 -7.45
N LEU A 160 -3.43 -4.57 -6.25
CA LEU A 160 -2.86 -5.04 -4.99
C LEU A 160 -3.62 -6.28 -4.55
N THR A 161 -2.95 -7.43 -4.57
CA THR A 161 -3.49 -8.70 -4.06
C THR A 161 -2.99 -8.95 -2.65
N ILE A 162 -3.89 -9.24 -1.71
CA ILE A 162 -3.60 -9.60 -0.32
C ILE A 162 -4.22 -10.96 -0.03
N PHE A 163 -3.42 -11.93 0.40
CA PHE A 163 -3.93 -13.26 0.75
C PHE A 163 -4.77 -13.18 2.02
N GLU A 164 -5.87 -13.95 2.05
CA GLU A 164 -6.92 -13.82 3.06
C GLU A 164 -6.39 -13.93 4.50
N GLN A 165 -5.37 -14.75 4.75
CA GLN A 165 -4.79 -14.92 6.09
C GLN A 165 -4.10 -13.65 6.63
N PHE A 166 -3.89 -12.63 5.79
CA PHE A 166 -3.21 -11.39 6.11
C PHE A 166 -4.10 -10.15 5.93
N ILE A 167 -5.41 -10.34 5.71
CA ILE A 167 -6.33 -9.22 5.51
C ILE A 167 -6.43 -8.31 6.76
N HIS A 168 -6.18 -8.85 7.95
CA HIS A 168 -6.20 -8.11 9.22
C HIS A 168 -5.15 -6.98 9.28
N ILE A 169 -4.06 -7.08 8.49
CA ILE A 169 -3.02 -6.05 8.37
C ILE A 169 -3.08 -5.27 7.04
N SER A 170 -4.18 -5.36 6.30
CA SER A 170 -4.33 -4.77 4.96
C SER A 170 -4.01 -3.27 4.87
N VAL A 171 -4.39 -2.50 5.89
CA VAL A 171 -4.06 -1.07 5.98
C VAL A 171 -2.56 -0.84 6.05
N GLU A 172 -1.86 -1.68 6.80
CA GLU A 172 -0.40 -1.62 6.97
C GLU A 172 0.33 -2.07 5.70
N ILE A 173 -0.23 -3.07 5.00
CA ILE A 173 0.23 -3.49 3.67
C ILE A 173 0.10 -2.34 2.66
N LEU A 174 -1.07 -1.69 2.57
CA LEU A 174 -1.28 -0.58 1.64
C LEU A 174 -0.41 0.65 2.00
N ALA A 175 -0.32 1.00 3.27
CA ALA A 175 0.49 2.11 3.75
C ALA A 175 1.99 1.86 3.49
N SER A 176 2.49 0.67 3.82
CA SER A 176 3.90 0.29 3.58
C SER A 176 4.21 0.18 2.10
N LEU A 177 3.32 -0.36 1.27
CA LEU A 177 3.44 -0.35 -0.20
C LEU A 177 3.54 1.08 -0.74
N THR A 178 2.69 1.99 -0.25
CA THR A 178 2.71 3.40 -0.65
C THR A 178 4.06 4.05 -0.31
N ILE A 179 4.63 3.78 0.86
CA ILE A 179 5.99 4.23 1.21
C ILE A 179 7.04 3.60 0.29
N MET A 180 6.96 2.29 0.00
CA MET A 180 7.93 1.61 -0.88
C MET A 180 7.91 2.16 -2.31
N ARG A 181 6.72 2.41 -2.87
CA ARG A 181 6.55 3.06 -4.17
C ARG A 181 7.10 4.50 -4.16
N HIS A 182 6.90 5.24 -3.07
CA HIS A 182 7.49 6.57 -2.88
C HIS A 182 9.03 6.53 -2.87
N ILE A 183 9.61 5.59 -2.12
CA ILE A 183 11.07 5.36 -2.07
C ILE A 183 11.62 5.08 -3.47
N ALA A 184 10.94 4.25 -4.25
CA ALA A 184 11.34 3.97 -5.63
C ALA A 184 11.24 5.20 -6.54
N GLN A 185 10.16 5.98 -6.43
CA GLN A 185 9.97 7.18 -7.24
C GLN A 185 11.02 8.27 -6.97
N HIS A 186 11.49 8.40 -5.73
CA HIS A 186 12.42 9.46 -5.30
C HIS A 186 13.85 8.97 -5.02
N ASN A 187 14.17 7.71 -5.32
CA ASN A 187 15.50 7.11 -5.14
C ASN A 187 16.07 7.20 -3.71
N LEU A 188 15.28 6.82 -2.69
CA LEU A 188 15.62 6.90 -1.25
C LEU A 188 16.18 5.59 -0.65
#